data_AF-A0A5B7UCL1-F1
#
_entry.id   AF-A0A5B7UCL1-F1
#
_cell.length_a   1.000
_cell.length_b   1.000
_cell.length_c   1.000
_cell.angle_alpha   90.00
_cell.angle_beta   90.00
_cell.angle_gamma   90.00
#
_symmetry.space_group_name_H-M   'P 1'
#
loop_
_entity.id
_entity.type
_entity.pdbx_description
1 polymer ?
#
loop_
_entity_poly.entity_id
_entity_poly.type
_entity_poly.pdbx_seq_one_letter_code
_entity_poly.pdbx_strand_id
1 'polypeptide(L)'
;MTEASEVLPLSYAGGSGNEKGRITKGAALALKARVQLYYSMWADAATTAKQVMDLGTYSLFKVTEVKANDLDRNDGYENLIDFTSEEDKENFYKGLASYQQLFWQTNEGNNEAILTSQFLTNSSYEWSSGIYTILMPNQVSGWSSITPTVELVDAYWKRDGSKFTAPTPQERANYYNDGNVKPEYINEFRNRDTRLYAGIMFPTSKWNKLETNFTFNWPRGGNNTSKTGYNFKKLVDPNFKVGQYNSPQNYPLIRYAEVLLTYAEAKMTRLDQIVLFMML
;
A
#
# COMPACT_ATOMS: atom_id res chain seq x y z
N MET A 1 23.71 -13.33 -5.67
CA MET A 1 23.07 -12.10 -6.22
C MET A 1 24.05 -11.23 -7.02
N THR A 2 25.30 -11.08 -6.60
CA THR A 2 26.33 -10.33 -7.36
C THR A 2 26.48 -10.86 -8.79
N GLU A 3 26.87 -12.12 -8.97
CA GLU A 3 27.02 -12.75 -10.30
C GLU A 3 25.73 -12.68 -11.14
N ALA A 4 24.58 -12.93 -10.52
CA ALA A 4 23.28 -12.86 -11.19
C ALA A 4 23.01 -11.45 -11.76
N SER A 5 23.34 -10.39 -11.01
CA SER A 5 23.14 -9.01 -11.48
C SER A 5 24.05 -8.60 -12.65
N GLU A 6 25.12 -9.36 -12.92
CA GLU A 6 26.02 -9.08 -14.03
C GLU A 6 25.47 -9.64 -15.35
N VAL A 7 24.84 -10.83 -15.29
CA VAL A 7 24.39 -11.58 -16.48
C VAL A 7 22.91 -11.40 -16.81
N LEU A 8 22.06 -11.04 -15.84
CA LEU A 8 20.62 -10.90 -16.08
C LEU A 8 20.29 -9.63 -16.89
N PRO A 9 19.25 -9.69 -17.76
CA PRO A 9 18.81 -8.52 -18.51
C PRO A 9 18.05 -7.53 -17.63
N LEU A 10 17.89 -6.29 -18.12
CA LEU A 10 17.07 -5.26 -17.46
C LEU A 10 15.57 -5.57 -17.56
N SER A 11 15.15 -6.15 -18.68
CA SER A 11 13.77 -6.53 -18.93
C SER A 11 13.71 -7.74 -19.86
N TYR A 12 12.55 -8.38 -19.87
CA TYR A 12 12.22 -9.49 -20.77
C TYR A 12 11.10 -9.04 -21.70
N ALA A 13 11.25 -9.27 -23.01
CA ALA A 13 10.29 -8.75 -24.01
C ALA A 13 8.98 -9.57 -24.08
N GLY A 14 8.97 -10.78 -23.51
CA GLY A 14 7.91 -11.78 -23.67
C GLY A 14 8.31 -12.89 -24.63
N GLY A 15 7.58 -14.01 -24.58
CA GLY A 15 7.79 -15.20 -25.40
C GLY A 15 8.56 -16.33 -24.70
N SER A 16 8.65 -17.48 -25.36
CA SER A 16 9.31 -18.68 -24.83
C SER A 16 10.78 -18.41 -24.51
N GLY A 17 11.19 -18.64 -23.26
CA GLY A 17 12.54 -18.37 -22.77
C GLY A 17 12.83 -16.89 -22.46
N ASN A 18 11.86 -16.00 -22.67
CA ASN A 18 11.97 -14.55 -22.46
C ASN A 18 10.70 -14.00 -21.78
N GLU A 19 10.09 -14.80 -20.92
CA GLU A 19 8.81 -14.50 -20.28
C GLU A 19 8.94 -13.31 -19.32
N LYS A 20 7.96 -12.40 -19.38
CA LYS A 20 7.84 -11.32 -18.40
C LYS A 20 7.58 -11.92 -17.02
N GLY A 21 8.25 -11.39 -15.99
CA GLY A 21 8.17 -11.89 -14.61
C GLY A 21 9.37 -12.71 -14.15
N ARG A 22 10.24 -13.13 -15.08
CA ARG A 22 11.56 -13.68 -14.73
C ARG A 22 12.39 -12.65 -13.95
N ILE A 23 13.29 -13.15 -13.11
CA ILE A 23 14.19 -12.32 -12.32
C ILE A 23 15.07 -11.47 -13.24
N THR A 24 15.00 -10.15 -13.09
CA THR A 24 15.82 -9.18 -13.81
C THR A 24 17.05 -8.77 -13.01
N LYS A 25 17.98 -8.06 -13.67
CA LYS A 25 19.08 -7.37 -13.00
C LYS A 25 18.60 -6.47 -11.86
N GLY A 26 17.54 -5.68 -12.10
CA GLY A 26 16.95 -4.81 -11.09
C GLY A 26 16.42 -5.57 -9.89
N ALA A 27 15.73 -6.70 -10.11
CA ALA A 27 15.23 -7.56 -9.02
C ALA A 27 16.37 -8.19 -8.20
N ALA A 28 17.43 -8.68 -8.86
CA ALA A 28 18.60 -9.24 -8.19
C ALA A 28 19.33 -8.20 -7.31
N LEU A 29 19.50 -6.97 -7.83
CA LEU A 29 20.10 -5.87 -7.08
C LEU A 29 19.21 -5.41 -5.93
N ALA A 30 17.90 -5.28 -6.14
CA ALA A 30 16.99 -4.85 -5.09
C ALA A 30 16.92 -5.87 -3.93
N LEU A 31 16.88 -7.16 -4.24
CA LEU A 31 16.95 -8.21 -3.21
C LEU A 31 18.30 -8.19 -2.48
N LYS A 32 19.40 -7.90 -3.19
CA LYS A 32 20.74 -7.74 -2.59
C LYS A 32 20.78 -6.57 -1.61
N ALA A 33 20.22 -5.42 -1.98
CA ALA A 33 20.13 -4.26 -1.12
C ALA A 33 19.33 -4.56 0.16
N ARG A 34 18.18 -5.25 0.05
CA ARG A 34 17.39 -5.69 1.21
C ARG A 34 18.21 -6.59 2.15
N VAL A 35 18.90 -7.59 1.60
CA VAL A 35 19.73 -8.50 2.39
C VAL A 35 20.87 -7.74 3.07
N GLN A 36 21.58 -6.88 2.36
CA GLN A 36 22.65 -6.06 2.93
C GLN A 36 22.13 -5.17 4.07
N LEU A 37 20.95 -4.56 3.91
CA LEU A 37 20.31 -3.78 4.96
C LEU A 37 20.05 -4.64 6.21
N TYR A 38 19.51 -5.85 6.03
CA TYR A 38 19.20 -6.77 7.13
C TYR A 38 20.45 -7.23 7.89
N TYR A 39 21.58 -7.33 7.21
CA TYR A 39 22.88 -7.65 7.82
C TYR A 39 23.67 -6.40 8.25
N SER A 40 23.02 -5.23 8.32
CA SER A 40 23.64 -3.97 8.74
C SER A 40 24.85 -3.55 7.89
N MET A 41 24.93 -4.01 6.65
CA MET A 41 25.96 -3.64 5.68
C MET A 41 25.60 -2.30 5.04
N TRP A 42 25.47 -1.24 5.84
CA TRP A 42 24.85 0.03 5.44
C TRP A 42 25.49 0.67 4.21
N ALA A 43 26.82 0.70 4.15
CA ALA A 43 27.53 1.27 3.00
C ALA A 43 27.23 0.50 1.70
N ASP A 44 27.19 -0.83 1.78
CA ASP A 44 26.91 -1.69 0.65
C ASP A 44 25.44 -1.64 0.24
N ALA A 45 24.52 -1.65 1.22
CA ALA A 45 23.09 -1.50 0.99
C ALA A 45 22.77 -0.18 0.27
N ALA A 46 23.35 0.93 0.73
CA ALA A 46 23.20 2.22 0.08
C ALA A 46 23.78 2.20 -1.35
N THR A 47 24.94 1.57 -1.55
CA THR A 47 25.57 1.47 -2.87
C THR A 47 24.71 0.64 -3.83
N THR A 48 24.24 -0.53 -3.39
CA THR A 48 23.42 -1.43 -4.21
C THR A 48 22.02 -0.87 -4.46
N ALA A 49 21.38 -0.23 -3.48
CA ALA A 49 20.11 0.48 -3.72
C ALA A 49 20.29 1.60 -4.75
N LYS A 50 21.40 2.37 -4.67
CA LYS A 50 21.73 3.38 -5.67
C LYS A 50 21.92 2.78 -7.06
N GLN A 51 22.55 1.60 -7.18
CA GLN A 51 22.67 0.92 -8.47
C GLN A 51 21.29 0.66 -9.11
N VAL A 52 20.28 0.27 -8.33
CA VAL A 52 18.91 0.08 -8.84
C VAL A 52 18.30 1.41 -9.30
N MET A 53 18.50 2.49 -8.53
CA MET A 53 18.03 3.84 -8.90
C MET A 53 18.68 4.32 -10.20
N ASP A 54 19.99 4.09 -10.34
CA ASP A 54 20.79 4.52 -11.49
C ASP A 54 20.45 3.73 -12.78
N LEU A 55 19.72 2.62 -12.70
CA LEU A 55 19.21 1.92 -13.89
C LEU A 55 18.23 2.77 -14.70
N GLY A 56 17.62 3.80 -14.10
CA GLY A 56 16.66 4.69 -14.77
C GLY A 56 15.39 4.00 -15.30
N THR A 57 15.18 2.73 -14.95
CA THR A 57 14.08 1.90 -15.45
C THR A 57 12.85 1.95 -14.54
N TYR A 58 13.05 2.29 -13.26
CA TYR A 58 12.00 2.27 -12.24
C TYR A 58 11.63 3.67 -11.77
N SER A 59 10.36 3.86 -11.43
CA SER A 59 9.83 5.10 -10.87
C SER A 59 8.62 4.80 -9.99
N LEU A 60 8.35 5.64 -8.99
CA LEU A 60 7.11 5.55 -8.23
C LEU A 60 5.91 5.65 -9.19
N PHE A 61 4.91 4.80 -8.97
CA PHE A 61 3.69 4.80 -9.77
C PHE A 61 2.88 6.05 -9.44
N LYS A 62 2.41 6.73 -10.48
CA LYS A 62 1.66 7.97 -10.36
C LYS A 62 0.52 8.00 -11.35
N VAL A 63 -0.65 8.33 -10.84
CA VAL A 63 -1.80 8.73 -11.64
C VAL A 63 -1.71 10.24 -11.87
N THR A 64 -1.60 10.65 -13.13
CA THR A 64 -1.44 12.07 -13.51
C THR A 64 -2.76 12.82 -13.61
N GLU A 65 -3.86 12.09 -13.84
CA GLU A 65 -5.21 12.63 -14.02
C GLU A 65 -6.26 11.73 -13.35
N VAL A 66 -7.22 12.34 -12.66
CA VAL A 66 -8.38 11.65 -12.09
C VAL A 66 -9.64 12.23 -12.71
N LYS A 67 -10.41 11.38 -13.38
CA LYS A 67 -11.63 11.81 -14.10
C LYS A 67 -12.62 12.50 -13.15
N ALA A 68 -13.37 13.45 -13.68
CA ALA A 68 -14.40 14.17 -12.91
C ALA A 68 -15.51 13.23 -12.38
N ASN A 69 -15.76 12.11 -13.06
CA ASN A 69 -16.72 11.08 -12.67
C ASN A 69 -16.08 9.89 -11.93
N ASP A 70 -14.85 10.03 -11.42
CA ASP A 70 -14.24 8.98 -10.61
C ASP A 70 -15.07 8.75 -9.33
N LEU A 71 -15.41 7.48 -9.07
CA LEU A 71 -16.30 7.10 -7.97
C LEU A 71 -15.74 7.46 -6.59
N ASP A 72 -14.42 7.55 -6.41
CA ASP A 72 -13.83 7.96 -5.12
C ASP A 72 -14.17 9.43 -4.80
N ARG A 73 -14.56 10.25 -5.78
CA ARG A 73 -15.05 11.61 -5.52
C ARG A 73 -16.37 11.63 -4.75
N ASN A 74 -17.11 10.52 -4.74
CA ASN A 74 -18.37 10.36 -3.99
C ASN A 74 -18.17 9.73 -2.59
N ASP A 75 -16.92 9.46 -2.19
CA ASP A 75 -16.63 8.89 -0.87
C ASP A 75 -16.69 9.94 0.26
N GLY A 76 -16.85 11.22 -0.07
CA GLY A 76 -17.05 12.30 0.91
C GLY A 76 -15.78 12.67 1.68
N TYR A 77 -14.62 12.64 1.02
CA TYR A 77 -13.33 13.01 1.63
C TYR A 77 -13.29 14.47 2.10
N GLU A 78 -14.17 15.34 1.62
CA GLU A 78 -14.36 16.71 2.10
C GLU A 78 -14.78 16.79 3.57
N ASN A 79 -15.36 15.72 4.13
CA ASN A 79 -15.65 15.64 5.56
C ASN A 79 -14.40 15.28 6.39
N LEU A 80 -13.40 14.68 5.74
CA LEU A 80 -12.17 14.19 6.35
C LEU A 80 -11.01 15.16 6.14
N ILE A 81 -10.99 15.90 5.03
CA ILE A 81 -9.87 16.75 4.63
C ILE A 81 -10.33 18.19 4.50
N ASP A 82 -9.59 19.07 5.18
CA ASP A 82 -9.65 20.51 4.96
C ASP A 82 -8.78 20.85 3.75
N PHE A 83 -9.40 20.85 2.56
CA PHE A 83 -8.73 21.25 1.33
C PHE A 83 -8.47 22.75 1.31
N THR A 84 -7.25 23.16 0.96
CA THR A 84 -6.87 24.58 0.93
C THR A 84 -7.13 25.24 -0.43
N SER A 85 -7.33 24.45 -1.47
CA SER A 85 -7.63 24.89 -2.84
C SER A 85 -8.16 23.71 -3.67
N GLU A 86 -8.70 24.00 -4.87
CA GLU A 86 -9.05 22.95 -5.83
C GLU A 86 -7.81 22.19 -6.31
N GLU A 87 -6.66 22.85 -6.46
CA GLU A 87 -5.40 22.17 -6.80
C GLU A 87 -4.98 21.18 -5.70
N ASP A 88 -5.13 21.57 -4.43
CA ASP A 88 -4.84 20.72 -3.29
C ASP A 88 -5.78 19.49 -3.23
N LYS A 89 -7.06 19.71 -3.55
CA LYS A 89 -8.06 18.64 -3.71
C LYS A 89 -7.70 17.68 -4.84
N GLU A 90 -7.34 18.19 -6.01
CA GLU A 90 -6.91 17.37 -7.14
C GLU A 90 -5.63 16.58 -6.83
N ASN A 91 -4.68 17.18 -6.13
CA ASN A 91 -3.46 16.50 -5.69
C ASN A 91 -3.77 15.38 -4.70
N PHE A 92 -4.73 15.56 -3.79
CA PHE A 92 -5.21 14.50 -2.92
C PHE A 92 -5.78 13.33 -3.71
N TYR A 93 -6.68 13.56 -4.68
CA TYR A 93 -7.27 12.49 -5.47
C TYR A 93 -6.23 11.78 -6.35
N LYS A 94 -5.27 12.50 -6.93
CA LYS A 94 -4.14 11.89 -7.65
C LYS A 94 -3.30 11.02 -6.73
N GLY A 95 -3.01 11.49 -5.51
CA GLY A 95 -2.28 10.70 -4.50
C GLY A 95 -3.04 9.45 -4.06
N LEU A 96 -4.34 9.58 -3.79
CA LEU A 96 -5.24 8.50 -3.42
C LEU A 96 -5.28 7.43 -4.53
N ALA A 97 -5.53 7.86 -5.76
CA ALA A 97 -5.56 7.00 -6.94
C ALA A 97 -4.19 6.33 -7.17
N SER A 98 -3.09 7.09 -7.12
CA SER A 98 -1.74 6.53 -7.28
C SER A 98 -1.49 5.37 -6.31
N TYR A 99 -1.82 5.55 -5.02
CA TYR A 99 -1.53 4.52 -4.03
C TYR A 99 -2.47 3.31 -4.13
N GLN A 100 -3.76 3.51 -4.37
CA GLN A 100 -4.72 2.41 -4.51
C GLN A 100 -4.45 1.58 -5.77
N GLN A 101 -4.31 2.27 -6.90
CA GLN A 101 -4.27 1.67 -8.23
C GLN A 101 -2.95 0.96 -8.54
N LEU A 102 -1.89 1.26 -7.79
CA LEU A 102 -0.58 0.58 -7.87
C LEU A 102 -0.70 -0.96 -7.83
N PHE A 103 -1.71 -1.48 -7.12
CA PHE A 103 -1.89 -2.92 -6.90
C PHE A 103 -2.97 -3.54 -7.78
N TRP A 104 -3.59 -2.77 -8.67
CA TRP A 104 -4.69 -3.27 -9.50
C TRP A 104 -4.17 -3.99 -10.73
N GLN A 105 -4.92 -4.98 -11.20
CA GLN A 105 -4.53 -5.80 -12.35
C GLN A 105 -4.29 -4.94 -13.59
N THR A 106 -5.11 -3.90 -13.80
CA THR A 106 -4.97 -2.99 -14.96
C THR A 106 -3.66 -2.20 -14.99
N ASN A 107 -2.94 -2.12 -13.86
CA ASN A 107 -1.67 -1.40 -13.74
C ASN A 107 -0.49 -2.33 -13.50
N GLU A 108 -0.64 -3.62 -13.80
CA GLU A 108 0.49 -4.55 -13.77
C GLU A 108 1.59 -4.13 -14.76
N GLY A 109 2.83 -4.43 -14.38
CA GLY A 109 3.99 -4.01 -15.16
C GLY A 109 4.27 -2.50 -15.08
N ASN A 110 3.65 -1.79 -14.13
CA ASN A 110 4.03 -0.41 -13.83
C ASN A 110 5.51 -0.30 -13.42
N ASN A 111 6.07 0.89 -13.60
CA ASN A 111 7.48 1.16 -13.34
C ASN A 111 7.89 1.09 -11.85
N GLU A 112 6.95 0.95 -10.91
CA GLU A 112 7.29 0.77 -9.49
C GLU A 112 7.50 -0.71 -9.12
N ALA A 113 6.86 -1.63 -9.84
CA ALA A 113 6.99 -3.06 -9.61
C ALA A 113 8.35 -3.58 -10.10
N ILE A 114 9.20 -4.02 -9.16
CA ILE A 114 10.53 -4.59 -9.48
C ILE A 114 10.45 -6.11 -9.57
N LEU A 115 9.83 -6.74 -8.56
CA LEU A 115 9.61 -8.17 -8.51
C LEU A 115 8.21 -8.44 -7.99
N THR A 116 7.47 -9.29 -8.70
CA THR A 116 6.09 -9.66 -8.34
C THR A 116 5.94 -11.18 -8.40
N SER A 117 5.05 -11.72 -7.57
CA SER A 117 4.47 -13.04 -7.81
C SER A 117 3.35 -12.84 -8.82
N GLN A 118 3.53 -13.40 -10.01
CA GLN A 118 2.58 -13.20 -11.09
C GLN A 118 1.42 -14.18 -11.00
N PHE A 119 0.22 -13.68 -11.23
CA PHE A 119 -0.92 -14.55 -11.50
C PHE A 119 -0.97 -14.88 -12.99
N LEU A 120 -1.03 -16.16 -13.32
CA LEU A 120 -1.19 -16.66 -14.67
C LEU A 120 -2.49 -17.46 -14.72
N THR A 121 -3.42 -17.04 -15.56
CA THR A 121 -4.61 -17.84 -15.86
C THR A 121 -4.16 -19.08 -16.64
N ASN A 122 -4.19 -20.25 -16.01
CA ASN A 122 -3.99 -21.51 -16.69
C ASN A 122 -5.06 -22.52 -16.21
N SER A 123 -5.30 -23.56 -17.00
CA SER A 123 -6.32 -24.57 -16.72
C SER A 123 -6.05 -25.44 -15.48
N SER A 124 -4.89 -25.31 -14.84
CA SER A 124 -4.46 -26.11 -13.68
C SER A 124 -4.50 -25.32 -12.36
N TYR A 125 -4.73 -24.01 -12.41
CA TYR A 125 -4.79 -23.09 -11.28
C TYR A 125 -6.08 -22.27 -11.38
N GLU A 126 -7.20 -22.90 -11.02
CA GLU A 126 -8.53 -22.23 -11.02
C GLU A 126 -8.62 -21.09 -9.99
N TRP A 127 -7.71 -21.05 -9.01
CA TRP A 127 -7.78 -20.15 -7.86
C TRP A 127 -6.58 -19.18 -7.86
N SER A 128 -6.86 -17.90 -7.70
CA SER A 128 -5.83 -16.85 -7.60
C SER A 128 -5.39 -16.61 -6.15
N SER A 129 -4.75 -15.47 -5.87
CA SER A 129 -4.24 -15.11 -4.53
C SER A 129 -5.32 -15.06 -3.43
N GLY A 130 -6.60 -14.90 -3.77
CA GLY A 130 -7.69 -14.77 -2.82
C GLY A 130 -7.62 -13.53 -1.91
N ILE A 131 -6.76 -12.56 -2.24
CA ILE A 131 -6.52 -11.34 -1.44
C ILE A 131 -7.82 -10.60 -1.13
N TYR A 132 -8.74 -10.50 -2.10
CA TYR A 132 -10.05 -9.92 -1.90
C TYR A 132 -10.77 -10.61 -0.73
N THR A 133 -10.92 -11.94 -0.81
CA THR A 133 -11.63 -12.73 0.21
C THR A 133 -10.96 -12.62 1.58
N ILE A 134 -9.64 -12.65 1.64
CA ILE A 134 -8.88 -12.61 2.90
C ILE A 134 -9.02 -11.26 3.62
N LEU A 135 -8.95 -10.14 2.88
CA LEU A 135 -8.85 -8.80 3.45
C LEU A 135 -10.21 -8.11 3.65
N MET A 136 -11.16 -8.34 2.75
CA MET A 136 -12.42 -7.61 2.73
C MET A 136 -13.38 -8.07 3.84
N PRO A 137 -14.33 -7.21 4.27
CA PRO A 137 -15.32 -7.58 5.27
C PRO A 137 -16.45 -8.44 4.71
N ASN A 138 -17.15 -9.15 5.61
CA ASN A 138 -18.31 -9.96 5.26
C ASN A 138 -19.45 -9.17 4.61
N GLN A 139 -19.54 -7.85 4.85
CA GLN A 139 -20.46 -6.93 4.17
C GLN A 139 -20.35 -7.01 2.64
N VAL A 140 -19.20 -7.43 2.13
CA VAL A 140 -18.92 -7.60 0.70
C VAL A 140 -18.31 -8.98 0.40
N SER A 141 -18.74 -10.00 1.15
CA SER A 141 -18.35 -11.41 0.95
C SER A 141 -16.88 -11.75 1.26
N GLY A 142 -16.15 -10.87 1.96
CA GLY A 142 -14.81 -11.19 2.47
C GLY A 142 -14.84 -11.76 3.90
N TRP A 143 -13.66 -12.10 4.42
CA TRP A 143 -13.50 -12.83 5.69
C TRP A 143 -12.88 -12.02 6.81
N SER A 144 -12.38 -10.81 6.55
CA SER A 144 -11.62 -10.02 7.52
C SER A 144 -10.53 -10.83 8.24
N SER A 145 -9.87 -11.76 7.56
CA SER A 145 -8.93 -12.70 8.17
C SER A 145 -7.68 -11.99 8.69
N ILE A 146 -7.31 -10.88 8.05
CA ILE A 146 -6.21 -10.01 8.46
C ILE A 146 -6.79 -8.60 8.57
N THR A 147 -6.71 -8.01 9.76
CA THR A 147 -7.25 -6.67 10.04
C THR A 147 -6.19 -5.75 10.65
N PRO A 148 -6.16 -4.45 10.29
CA PRO A 148 -5.21 -3.49 10.84
C PRO A 148 -5.34 -3.38 12.36
N THR A 149 -4.23 -3.26 13.09
CA THR A 149 -4.28 -2.90 14.51
C THR A 149 -4.49 -1.40 14.69
N VAL A 150 -4.94 -0.99 15.87
CA VAL A 150 -5.10 0.43 16.19
C VAL A 150 -3.76 1.16 16.17
N GLU A 151 -2.66 0.50 16.58
CA GLU A 151 -1.32 1.06 16.53
C GLU A 151 -0.85 1.34 15.10
N LEU A 152 -1.23 0.48 14.13
CA LEU A 152 -0.94 0.73 12.72
C LEU A 152 -1.72 1.96 12.21
N VAL A 153 -2.99 2.10 12.61
CA VAL A 153 -3.81 3.28 12.27
C VAL A 153 -3.23 4.55 12.90
N ASP A 154 -2.74 4.47 14.13
CA ASP A 154 -2.11 5.58 14.86
C ASP A 154 -0.76 5.99 14.27
N ALA A 155 -0.04 5.06 13.64
CA ALA A 155 1.25 5.33 13.02
C ALA A 155 1.18 6.25 11.79
N TYR A 156 0.00 6.39 11.16
CA TYR A 156 -0.17 7.34 10.05
C TYR A 156 -0.04 8.78 10.56
N TRP A 157 0.76 9.59 9.89
CA TRP A 157 0.93 10.99 10.29
C TRP A 157 -0.27 11.84 9.93
N LYS A 158 -0.28 13.08 10.42
CA LYS A 158 -1.14 14.11 9.85
C LYS A 158 -0.65 14.46 8.45
N ARG A 159 -1.56 14.96 7.62
CA ARG A 159 -1.31 15.36 6.24
C ARG A 159 -0.21 16.42 6.13
N ASP A 160 -0.10 17.28 7.13
CA ASP A 160 0.95 18.30 7.25
C ASP A 160 2.34 17.74 7.58
N GLY A 161 2.48 16.41 7.74
CA GLY A 161 3.72 15.75 8.10
C GLY A 161 4.03 15.77 9.60
N SER A 162 3.14 16.28 10.45
CA SER A 162 3.31 16.21 11.90
C SER A 162 2.80 14.89 12.48
N LYS A 163 3.37 14.48 13.61
CA LYS A 163 2.97 13.25 14.30
C LYS A 163 1.50 13.34 14.73
N PHE A 164 0.76 12.26 14.51
CA PHE A 164 -0.60 12.12 15.01
C PHE A 164 -0.59 11.82 16.52
N THR A 165 -1.53 12.41 17.26
CA THR A 165 -1.75 12.11 18.68
C THR A 165 -3.07 11.35 18.80
N ALA A 166 -2.97 10.07 19.16
CA ALA A 166 -4.13 9.19 19.28
C ALA A 166 -5.01 9.57 20.48
N PRO A 167 -6.35 9.45 20.37
CA PRO A 167 -7.22 9.52 21.53
C PRO A 167 -6.91 8.39 22.51
N THR A 168 -7.15 8.63 23.79
CA THR A 168 -7.05 7.61 24.83
C THR A 168 -8.07 6.48 24.60
N PRO A 169 -7.85 5.28 25.16
CA PRO A 169 -8.83 4.19 25.09
C PRO A 169 -10.21 4.60 25.62
N GLN A 170 -10.26 5.43 26.67
CA GLN A 170 -11.51 5.92 27.24
C GLN A 170 -12.26 6.86 26.27
N GLU A 171 -11.54 7.77 25.61
CA GLU A 171 -12.13 8.64 24.58
C GLU A 171 -12.66 7.83 23.40
N ARG A 172 -11.88 6.85 22.90
CA ARG A 172 -12.33 5.96 21.82
C ARG A 172 -13.61 5.20 22.19
N ALA A 173 -13.67 4.62 23.39
CA ALA A 173 -14.87 3.93 23.87
C ALA A 173 -16.07 4.89 24.00
N ASN A 174 -15.83 6.17 24.29
CA ASN A 174 -16.88 7.18 24.33
C ASN A 174 -17.35 7.59 22.93
N TYR A 175 -16.45 7.66 21.94
CA TYR A 175 -16.75 8.10 20.58
C TYR A 175 -17.34 6.98 19.71
N TYR A 176 -16.96 5.74 20.00
CA TYR A 176 -17.46 4.55 19.31
C TYR A 176 -17.75 3.44 20.33
N ASN A 177 -19.01 2.99 20.37
CA ASN A 177 -19.41 1.87 21.22
C ASN A 177 -20.42 0.96 20.50
N ASP A 178 -20.02 -0.28 20.22
CA ASP A 178 -20.84 -1.34 19.62
C ASP A 178 -21.67 -0.86 18.40
N GLY A 179 -21.00 -0.27 17.41
CA GLY A 179 -21.64 0.24 16.19
C GLY A 179 -22.21 1.65 16.29
N ASN A 180 -22.33 2.21 17.49
CA ASN A 180 -22.77 3.59 17.69
C ASN A 180 -21.59 4.54 17.49
N VAL A 181 -21.60 5.27 16.36
CA VAL A 181 -20.58 6.25 15.99
C VAL A 181 -21.04 7.64 16.38
N LYS A 182 -20.31 8.32 17.29
CA LYS A 182 -20.52 9.74 17.59
C LYS A 182 -19.72 10.64 16.64
N PRO A 183 -20.10 11.91 16.46
CA PRO A 183 -19.37 12.84 15.58
C PRO A 183 -17.87 12.94 15.89
N GLU A 184 -17.47 12.85 17.15
CA GLU A 184 -16.09 12.95 17.60
C GLU A 184 -15.20 11.81 17.08
N TYR A 185 -15.79 10.65 16.75
CA TYR A 185 -15.06 9.52 16.19
C TYR A 185 -14.33 9.91 14.90
N ILE A 186 -14.96 10.74 14.06
CA ILE A 186 -14.38 11.12 12.78
C ILE A 186 -13.13 11.99 12.94
N ASN A 187 -12.98 12.69 14.06
CA ASN A 187 -11.84 13.57 14.33
C ASN A 187 -10.51 12.81 14.36
N GLU A 188 -10.52 11.53 14.73
CA GLU A 188 -9.34 10.66 14.67
C GLU A 188 -8.81 10.51 13.22
N PHE A 189 -9.70 10.60 12.24
CA PHE A 189 -9.41 10.39 10.82
C PHE A 189 -9.34 11.70 10.02
N ARG A 190 -9.51 12.87 10.64
CA ARG A 190 -9.42 14.14 9.92
C ARG A 190 -7.97 14.53 9.62
N ASN A 191 -7.74 15.04 8.40
CA ASN A 191 -6.45 15.56 7.93
C ASN A 191 -5.26 14.61 8.17
N ARG A 192 -5.47 13.31 7.93
CA ARG A 192 -4.43 12.28 8.01
C ARG A 192 -3.74 12.10 6.67
N ASP A 193 -2.62 11.40 6.69
CA ASP A 193 -1.89 11.00 5.49
C ASP A 193 -2.81 10.28 4.48
N THR A 194 -2.73 10.65 3.20
CA THR A 194 -3.54 10.06 2.13
C THR A 194 -3.50 8.54 2.08
N ARG A 195 -2.37 7.93 2.48
CA ARG A 195 -2.18 6.47 2.52
C ARG A 195 -3.07 5.78 3.55
N LEU A 196 -3.56 6.50 4.57
CA LEU A 196 -4.56 5.97 5.51
C LEU A 196 -5.85 5.67 4.75
N TYR A 197 -6.41 6.66 4.05
CA TYR A 197 -7.66 6.52 3.30
C TYR A 197 -7.53 5.59 2.08
N ALA A 198 -6.33 5.52 1.50
CA ALA A 198 -6.03 4.59 0.42
C ALA A 198 -5.92 3.14 0.91
N GLY A 199 -5.57 2.92 2.19
CA GLY A 199 -5.13 1.63 2.69
C GLY A 199 -6.03 0.99 3.74
N ILE A 200 -6.84 1.77 4.46
CA ILE A 200 -7.57 1.35 5.65
C ILE A 200 -9.04 1.78 5.54
N MET A 201 -9.94 0.84 5.82
CA MET A 201 -11.35 1.10 6.10
C MET A 201 -11.56 1.20 7.61
N PHE A 202 -12.34 2.18 8.02
CA PHE A 202 -12.74 2.46 9.41
C PHE A 202 -14.23 2.81 9.41
N PRO A 203 -14.98 2.63 10.52
CA PRO A 203 -16.41 2.93 10.57
C PRO A 203 -16.74 4.25 9.88
N THR A 204 -17.78 4.22 9.03
CA THR A 204 -18.23 5.32 8.15
C THR A 204 -17.37 5.60 6.92
N SER A 205 -16.24 4.92 6.71
CA SER A 205 -15.47 5.06 5.46
C SER A 205 -16.26 4.50 4.28
N LYS A 206 -16.39 5.29 3.21
CA LYS A 206 -17.03 4.87 1.96
C LYS A 206 -16.00 4.31 0.98
N TRP A 207 -16.47 3.45 0.07
CA TRP A 207 -15.66 3.03 -1.08
C TRP A 207 -16.55 2.71 -2.28
N ASN A 208 -16.99 3.75 -3.00
CA ASN A 208 -17.93 3.61 -4.10
C ASN A 208 -17.35 2.84 -5.30
N LYS A 209 -16.02 2.82 -5.48
CA LYS A 209 -15.39 1.99 -6.52
C LYS A 209 -15.60 0.48 -6.28
N LEU A 210 -15.70 0.06 -5.03
CA LEU A 210 -15.94 -1.34 -4.68
C LEU A 210 -17.41 -1.71 -4.94
N GLU A 211 -18.32 -0.90 -4.43
CA GLU A 211 -19.76 -1.07 -4.58
C GLU A 211 -20.45 0.27 -4.35
N THR A 212 -21.45 0.58 -5.17
CA THR A 212 -22.23 1.81 -5.07
C THR A 212 -22.79 1.98 -3.65
N ASN A 213 -22.53 3.14 -3.04
CA ASN A 213 -22.93 3.49 -1.67
C ASN A 213 -22.37 2.57 -0.56
N PHE A 214 -21.34 1.76 -0.85
CA PHE A 214 -20.70 0.96 0.19
C PHE A 214 -20.14 1.85 1.28
N THR A 215 -20.51 1.53 2.52
CA THR A 215 -20.00 2.16 3.73
C THR A 215 -19.58 1.07 4.70
N PHE A 216 -18.32 1.11 5.13
CA PHE A 216 -17.82 0.17 6.11
C PHE A 216 -18.47 0.41 7.46
N ASN A 217 -18.93 -0.67 8.08
CA ASN A 217 -19.33 -0.68 9.47
C ASN A 217 -18.61 -1.83 10.19
N TRP A 218 -18.48 -1.73 11.50
CA TRP A 218 -17.89 -2.81 12.30
C TRP A 218 -18.98 -3.48 13.15
N PRO A 219 -19.57 -4.59 12.68
CA PRO A 219 -20.51 -5.36 13.48
C PRO A 219 -19.71 -6.25 14.44
N ARG A 220 -19.54 -5.78 15.69
CA ARG A 220 -18.78 -6.50 16.72
C ARG A 220 -19.37 -7.89 16.96
N GLY A 221 -18.50 -8.90 17.09
CA GLY A 221 -18.91 -10.27 17.46
C GLY A 221 -19.45 -11.13 16.32
N GLY A 222 -19.46 -10.63 15.07
CA GLY A 222 -19.86 -11.44 13.92
C GLY A 222 -18.81 -12.45 13.46
N ASN A 223 -19.26 -13.42 12.65
CA ASN A 223 -18.37 -14.29 11.90
C ASN A 223 -17.81 -13.51 10.69
N ASN A 224 -16.53 -13.73 10.35
CA ASN A 224 -15.87 -13.06 9.22
C ASN A 224 -15.84 -11.51 9.30
N THR A 225 -15.87 -10.97 10.52
CA THR A 225 -15.79 -9.53 10.79
C THR A 225 -14.43 -9.15 11.37
N SER A 226 -14.05 -7.88 11.18
CA SER A 226 -12.87 -7.31 11.83
C SER A 226 -12.84 -7.59 13.34
N LYS A 227 -11.64 -7.82 13.87
CA LYS A 227 -11.40 -7.97 15.31
C LYS A 227 -10.91 -6.67 15.96
N THR A 228 -10.56 -5.67 15.17
CA THR A 228 -9.94 -4.42 15.62
C THR A 228 -10.77 -3.17 15.28
N GLY A 229 -11.84 -3.32 14.50
CA GLY A 229 -12.65 -2.20 14.02
C GLY A 229 -12.18 -1.61 12.69
N TYR A 230 -11.13 -2.19 12.09
CA TYR A 230 -10.57 -1.76 10.82
C TYR A 230 -10.50 -2.90 9.82
N ASN A 231 -10.53 -2.61 8.52
CA ASN A 231 -10.21 -3.57 7.45
C ASN A 231 -9.19 -2.97 6.47
N PHE A 232 -8.43 -3.80 5.76
CA PHE A 232 -7.55 -3.32 4.71
C PHE A 232 -8.34 -2.99 3.43
N LYS A 233 -8.01 -1.86 2.82
CA LYS A 233 -8.36 -1.46 1.45
C LYS A 233 -7.20 -1.74 0.48
N LYS A 234 -5.97 -1.61 0.99
CA LYS A 234 -4.73 -1.81 0.22
C LYS A 234 -4.68 -3.22 -0.38
N LEU A 235 -4.07 -3.35 -1.57
CA LEU A 235 -3.90 -4.60 -2.35
C LEU A 235 -5.18 -5.15 -2.99
N VAL A 236 -6.35 -4.66 -2.59
CA VAL A 236 -7.62 -5.11 -3.15
C VAL A 236 -7.91 -4.34 -4.43
N ASP A 237 -8.10 -5.07 -5.52
CA ASP A 237 -8.65 -4.54 -6.77
C ASP A 237 -10.19 -4.65 -6.73
N PRO A 238 -10.92 -3.52 -6.76
CA PRO A 238 -12.37 -3.53 -6.62
C PRO A 238 -13.09 -4.19 -7.82
N ASN A 239 -12.43 -4.38 -8.97
CA ASN A 239 -13.05 -5.02 -10.13
C ASN A 239 -13.27 -6.53 -9.95
N PHE A 240 -12.60 -7.17 -8.98
CA PHE A 240 -12.64 -8.61 -8.76
C PHE A 240 -13.44 -9.00 -7.50
N LYS A 241 -14.52 -8.27 -7.25
CA LYS A 241 -15.39 -8.42 -6.08
C LYS A 241 -16.01 -9.81 -5.91
N VAL A 242 -16.21 -10.57 -7.00
CA VAL A 242 -17.01 -11.80 -7.00
C VAL A 242 -16.35 -12.91 -7.82
N GLY A 243 -16.29 -14.09 -7.21
CA GLY A 243 -15.60 -15.29 -7.65
C GLY A 243 -14.76 -15.79 -6.47
N GLN A 244 -15.14 -16.90 -5.83
CA GLN A 244 -14.41 -17.41 -4.67
C GLN A 244 -12.92 -17.48 -5.03
N TYR A 245 -12.07 -16.79 -4.26
CA TYR A 245 -10.63 -16.72 -4.49
C TYR A 245 -10.17 -16.06 -5.80
N ASN A 246 -10.97 -15.21 -6.45
CA ASN A 246 -10.54 -14.45 -7.62
C ASN A 246 -9.99 -13.06 -7.22
N SER A 247 -8.73 -12.84 -7.51
CA SER A 247 -7.84 -11.74 -7.17
C SER A 247 -6.62 -11.92 -8.09
N PRO A 248 -6.81 -11.69 -9.39
CA PRO A 248 -5.84 -12.02 -10.43
C PRO A 248 -4.73 -10.96 -10.55
N GLN A 249 -4.72 -9.97 -9.66
CA GLN A 249 -3.65 -9.00 -9.57
C GLN A 249 -2.35 -9.64 -9.06
N ASN A 250 -1.23 -9.23 -9.65
CA ASN A 250 0.10 -9.63 -9.21
C ASN A 250 0.38 -9.14 -7.78
N TYR A 251 1.00 -10.00 -6.97
CA TYR A 251 1.42 -9.62 -5.62
C TYR A 251 2.82 -9.01 -5.64
N PRO A 252 3.02 -7.77 -5.15
CA PRO A 252 4.34 -7.14 -5.13
C PRO A 252 5.25 -7.79 -4.08
N LEU A 253 6.43 -8.26 -4.50
CA LEU A 253 7.47 -8.79 -3.62
C LEU A 253 8.55 -7.76 -3.32
N ILE A 254 8.94 -6.96 -4.32
CA ILE A 254 9.85 -5.82 -4.19
C ILE A 254 9.32 -4.67 -5.04
N ARG A 255 9.27 -3.47 -4.47
CA ARG A 255 8.84 -2.23 -5.15
C ARG A 255 9.94 -1.18 -5.10
N TYR A 256 9.91 -0.25 -6.04
CA TYR A 256 10.85 0.86 -6.08
C TYR A 256 10.81 1.74 -4.82
N ALA A 257 9.64 1.91 -4.21
CA ALA A 257 9.53 2.60 -2.92
C ALA A 257 10.42 2.00 -1.82
N GLU A 258 10.59 0.67 -1.82
CA GLU A 258 11.46 0.00 -0.85
C GLU A 258 12.94 0.26 -1.12
N VAL A 259 13.35 0.32 -2.39
CA VAL A 259 14.72 0.68 -2.77
C VAL A 259 15.06 2.09 -2.28
N LEU A 260 14.14 3.03 -2.45
CA LEU A 260 14.30 4.40 -1.95
C LEU A 260 14.42 4.44 -0.42
N LEU A 261 13.58 3.70 0.29
CA LEU A 261 13.63 3.62 1.76
C LEU A 261 14.91 2.92 2.24
N THR A 262 15.32 1.83 1.58
CA THR A 262 16.58 1.13 1.86
C THR A 262 17.78 2.06 1.70
N TYR A 263 17.80 2.85 0.62
CA TYR A 263 18.84 3.84 0.40
C TYR A 263 18.86 4.91 1.49
N ALA A 264 17.70 5.46 1.84
CA ALA A 264 17.56 6.50 2.86
C ALA A 264 18.00 6.00 4.25
N GLU A 265 17.51 4.83 4.67
CA GLU A 265 17.83 4.20 5.96
C GLU A 265 19.34 3.94 6.06
N ALA A 266 19.91 3.29 5.05
CA ALA A 266 21.33 2.96 5.03
C ALA A 266 22.24 4.21 5.04
N LYS A 267 21.81 5.32 4.41
CA LYS A 267 22.54 6.59 4.45
C LYS A 267 22.44 7.28 5.81
N MET A 268 21.27 7.28 6.44
CA MET A 268 21.07 7.91 7.74
C MET A 268 21.88 7.19 8.84
N THR A 269 21.79 5.86 8.92
CA THR A 269 22.52 5.07 9.91
C THR A 269 24.04 5.24 9.77
N ARG A 270 24.54 5.37 8.54
CA ARG A 270 25.96 5.68 8.30
C ARG A 270 26.35 7.04 8.87
N LEU A 271 25.51 8.07 8.74
CA LEU A 271 25.79 9.40 9.28
C LEU A 271 25.83 9.37 10.80
N ASP A 272 24.87 8.69 11.46
CA ASP A 272 24.85 8.56 12.91
C ASP A 272 26.09 7.82 13.45
N GLN A 273 26.54 6.77 12.76
CA GLN A 273 27.77 6.07 13.11
C GLN A 273 29.02 6.96 12.95
N ILE A 274 29.09 7.80 11.91
CA ILE A 274 30.19 8.75 11.73
C ILE A 274 30.18 9.81 12.84
N VAL A 275 29.02 10.34 13.19
CA VAL A 275 28.88 11.33 14.27
C VAL A 275 29.33 10.73 15.61
N LEU A 276 28.96 9.48 15.90
CA LEU A 276 29.43 8.78 17.09
C LEU A 276 30.96 8.56 17.09
N PHE A 277 31.55 8.27 15.93
CA PHE A 277 33.00 8.06 15.79
C PHE A 277 33.82 9.36 15.82
N MET A 278 33.23 10.50 15.46
CA MET A 278 33.86 11.83 15.58
C MET A 278 33.76 12.43 16.99
N MET A 279 32.97 11.81 17.88
CA MET A 279 32.81 12.21 19.29
C MET A 279 33.66 11.37 20.26
N LEU A 280 34.48 10.44 19.74
CA LEU A 280 35.47 9.64 20.48
C LEU A 280 36.89 10.08 20.11
#